data_AF-A0A097PQZ5-F1
#
_entry.id   AF-A0A097PQZ5-F1
#
_cell.length_a   1.000
_cell.length_b   1.000
_cell.length_c   1.000
_cell.angle_alpha   90.00
_cell.angle_beta   90.00
_cell.angle_gamma   90.00
#
_symmetry.space_group_name_H-M   'P 1'
#
loop_
_entity.id
_entity.type
_entity.pdbx_description
1 polymer ?
#
loop_
_entity_poly.entity_id
_entity_poly.type
_entity_poly.pdbx_seq_one_letter_code
_entity_poly.pdbx_strand_id
1 'polypeptide(L)'
;WNIHPVYCSNVVIRNVTVLAPHDSPNTDGIDPDSSLNVCIEDSFIATGDDLVAVKSGWDEYGIAYGRPSNGITIRRLTGSSPFSGIAIGSEASGGVLNVFAENITLFNMGVGIHVKTNIGRGGIIKNITVRDVHMHTVRKGIKIAGDVGDHPDDKFDPKALPVVSITVKNVRGLKVLQPGLLQGLKDLPF
;
A
#
# COMPACT_ATOMS: atom_id res chain seq x y z
N TRP A 1 -9.16 0.66 -9.98
CA TRP A 1 -8.15 1.73 -9.85
C TRP A 1 -8.67 2.99 -10.50
N ASN A 2 -8.63 4.13 -9.80
CA ASN A 2 -9.12 5.41 -10.32
C ASN A 2 -8.00 6.24 -10.97
N ILE A 3 -6.87 6.43 -10.27
CA ILE A 3 -5.69 7.16 -10.79
C ILE A 3 -4.46 6.26 -10.71
N HIS A 4 -3.98 5.76 -11.85
CA HIS A 4 -2.92 4.73 -11.92
C HIS A 4 -1.73 5.21 -12.78
N PRO A 5 -0.81 6.03 -12.24
CA PRO A 5 0.43 6.34 -12.93
C PRO A 5 1.33 5.10 -12.98
N VAL A 6 1.49 4.55 -14.19
CA VAL A 6 2.32 3.38 -14.46
C VAL A 6 3.55 3.81 -15.24
N TYR A 7 4.74 3.40 -14.79
CA TYR A 7 6.01 3.69 -15.48
C TYR A 7 6.30 5.18 -15.69
N CYS A 8 5.70 6.03 -14.86
CA CYS A 8 5.78 7.47 -14.94
C CYS A 8 6.94 8.02 -14.10
N SER A 9 7.29 9.28 -14.35
CA SER A 9 8.29 10.03 -13.57
C SER A 9 7.78 11.45 -13.29
N ASN A 10 8.03 11.96 -12.09
CA ASN A 10 7.71 13.34 -11.68
C ASN A 10 6.21 13.67 -11.79
N VAL A 11 5.39 12.88 -11.10
CA VAL A 11 3.93 13.03 -11.10
C VAL A 11 3.49 13.75 -9.83
N VAL A 12 2.60 14.74 -9.96
CA VAL A 12 1.94 15.40 -8.83
C VAL A 12 0.43 15.21 -8.94
N ILE A 13 -0.17 14.62 -7.91
CA ILE A 13 -1.62 14.46 -7.76
C ILE A 13 -2.02 15.23 -6.52
N ARG A 14 -2.75 16.33 -6.70
CA ARG A 14 -3.04 17.28 -5.63
C ARG A 14 -4.45 17.85 -5.74
N ASN A 15 -5.08 18.13 -4.59
CA ASN A 15 -6.42 18.72 -4.51
C ASN A 15 -7.48 17.89 -5.23
N VAL A 16 -7.34 16.56 -5.21
CA VAL A 16 -8.31 15.66 -5.83
C VAL A 16 -9.28 15.10 -4.80
N THR A 17 -10.51 14.88 -5.25
CA THR A 17 -11.52 14.12 -4.54
C THR A 17 -11.84 12.88 -5.36
N VAL A 18 -11.55 11.69 -4.81
CA VAL A 18 -11.85 10.41 -5.46
C VAL A 18 -12.96 9.73 -4.68
N LEU A 19 -14.09 9.46 -5.34
CA LEU A 19 -15.27 8.86 -4.74
C LEU A 19 -15.67 7.61 -5.52
N ALA A 20 -15.76 6.48 -4.82
CA ALA A 20 -16.35 5.25 -5.33
C ALA A 20 -17.20 4.59 -4.22
N PRO A 21 -18.28 3.87 -4.56
CA PRO A 21 -19.08 3.15 -3.58
C PRO A 21 -18.22 2.17 -2.76
N HIS A 22 -18.48 2.07 -1.45
CA HIS A 22 -17.68 1.22 -0.57
C HIS A 22 -17.79 -0.29 -0.88
N ASP A 23 -18.84 -0.70 -1.56
CA ASP A 23 -19.06 -2.07 -2.04
C ASP A 23 -18.55 -2.30 -3.47
N SER A 24 -17.95 -1.28 -4.10
CA SER A 24 -17.44 -1.39 -5.47
C SER A 24 -16.06 -2.06 -5.49
N PRO A 25 -15.92 -3.22 -6.16
CA PRO A 25 -14.68 -4.00 -6.14
C PRO A 25 -13.55 -3.27 -6.86
N ASN A 26 -12.32 -3.40 -6.34
CA ASN A 26 -11.08 -2.92 -6.99
C ASN A 26 -11.09 -1.42 -7.33
N THR A 27 -11.79 -0.62 -6.53
CA THR A 27 -11.89 0.84 -6.74
C THR A 27 -10.85 1.63 -5.96
N ASP A 28 -9.58 1.21 -6.03
CA ASP A 28 -8.47 1.90 -5.37
C ASP A 28 -8.42 3.37 -5.79
N GLY A 29 -8.01 4.25 -4.87
CA GLY A 29 -7.94 5.68 -5.12
C GLY A 29 -6.80 6.06 -6.05
N ILE A 30 -5.56 5.89 -5.58
CA ILE A 30 -4.36 6.23 -6.34
C ILE A 30 -3.31 5.11 -6.24
N ASP A 31 -2.80 4.69 -7.39
CA ASP A 31 -1.93 3.52 -7.53
C ASP A 31 -0.60 3.92 -8.20
N PRO A 32 0.41 4.42 -7.48
CA PRO A 32 1.74 4.58 -8.07
C PRO A 32 2.34 3.20 -8.36
N ASP A 33 2.52 2.89 -9.64
CA ASP A 33 3.02 1.60 -10.09
C ASP A 33 4.29 1.76 -10.92
N SER A 34 5.38 1.15 -10.45
CA SER A 34 6.69 1.18 -11.10
C SER A 34 7.13 2.59 -11.51
N SER A 35 6.80 3.58 -10.67
CA SER A 35 6.91 5.01 -10.98
C SER A 35 7.93 5.72 -10.09
N LEU A 36 8.53 6.79 -10.60
CA LEU A 36 9.59 7.55 -9.93
C LEU A 36 9.10 8.95 -9.56
N ASN A 37 9.36 9.39 -8.33
CA ASN A 37 9.04 10.75 -7.85
C ASN A 37 7.54 11.09 -8.03
N VAL A 38 6.68 10.40 -7.28
CA VAL A 38 5.24 10.67 -7.26
C VAL A 38 4.87 11.38 -5.96
N CYS A 39 4.20 12.52 -6.05
CA CYS A 39 3.69 13.27 -4.91
C CYS A 39 2.17 13.26 -4.91
N ILE A 40 1.57 12.72 -3.85
CA ILE A 40 0.14 12.70 -3.59
C ILE A 40 -0.13 13.57 -2.37
N GLU A 41 -0.87 14.67 -2.53
CA GLU A 41 -1.13 15.58 -1.42
C GLU A 41 -2.48 16.29 -1.43
N ASP A 42 -2.89 16.80 -0.27
CA ASP A 42 -4.06 17.68 -0.11
C ASP A 42 -5.35 17.09 -0.71
N SER A 43 -5.59 15.79 -0.50
CA SER A 43 -6.64 15.06 -1.21
C SER A 43 -7.60 14.35 -0.27
N PHE A 44 -8.82 14.13 -0.77
CA PHE A 44 -9.85 13.34 -0.10
C PHE A 44 -10.17 12.10 -0.92
N ILE A 45 -10.13 10.91 -0.30
CA ILE A 45 -10.37 9.65 -1.00
C ILE A 45 -11.39 8.83 -0.19
N ALA A 46 -12.49 8.45 -0.81
CA ALA A 46 -13.45 7.51 -0.24
C ALA A 46 -13.83 6.46 -1.29
N THR A 47 -13.42 5.22 -1.06
CA THR A 47 -13.41 4.17 -2.10
C THR A 47 -13.88 2.82 -1.55
N GLY A 48 -14.13 1.88 -2.46
CA GLY A 48 -14.43 0.48 -2.14
C GLY A 48 -13.20 -0.40 -1.98
N ASP A 49 -12.00 0.10 -2.30
CA ASP A 49 -10.71 -0.58 -2.06
C ASP A 49 -9.68 0.42 -1.49
N ASP A 50 -8.38 0.15 -1.58
CA ASP A 50 -7.32 0.94 -0.94
C ASP A 50 -7.35 2.44 -1.32
N LEU A 51 -7.06 3.35 -0.37
CA LEU A 51 -7.00 4.79 -0.71
C LEU A 51 -5.78 5.12 -1.57
N VAL A 52 -4.61 4.65 -1.12
CA VAL A 52 -3.36 4.71 -1.90
C VAL A 52 -2.66 3.35 -1.80
N ALA A 53 -2.37 2.74 -2.94
CA ALA A 53 -1.64 1.48 -3.02
C ALA A 53 -0.38 1.63 -3.89
N VAL A 54 0.80 1.59 -3.26
CA VAL A 54 2.07 1.66 -4.00
C VAL A 54 2.44 0.26 -4.49
N LYS A 55 2.59 0.11 -5.82
CA LYS A 55 2.82 -1.14 -6.53
C LYS A 55 4.07 -1.06 -7.41
N SER A 56 4.53 -2.19 -7.95
CA SER A 56 5.68 -2.30 -8.86
C SER A 56 5.64 -3.61 -9.65
N GLY A 57 4.48 -3.97 -10.20
CA GLY A 57 4.30 -5.21 -10.92
C GLY A 57 4.22 -6.48 -10.05
N TRP A 58 3.84 -7.59 -10.69
CA TRP A 58 3.36 -8.81 -10.05
C TRP A 58 4.24 -10.01 -10.42
N ASP A 59 4.75 -10.70 -9.40
CA ASP A 59 5.56 -11.93 -9.46
C ASP A 59 6.66 -11.90 -10.53
N GLU A 60 6.82 -12.95 -11.33
CA GLU A 60 7.86 -13.08 -12.35
C GLU A 60 7.82 -11.97 -13.38
N TYR A 61 6.64 -11.38 -13.67
CA TYR A 61 6.52 -10.26 -14.59
C TYR A 61 7.11 -8.98 -13.99
N GLY A 62 6.82 -8.72 -12.71
CA GLY A 62 7.41 -7.60 -11.98
C GLY A 62 8.91 -7.78 -11.75
N ILE A 63 9.34 -9.00 -11.40
CA ILE A 63 10.75 -9.36 -11.21
C ILE A 63 11.54 -9.18 -12.53
N ALA A 64 11.01 -9.71 -13.64
CA ALA A 64 11.67 -9.64 -14.94
C ALA A 64 11.79 -8.20 -15.44
N TYR A 65 10.76 -7.37 -15.21
CA TYR A 65 10.81 -5.96 -15.58
C TYR A 65 11.73 -5.16 -14.66
N GLY A 66 11.78 -5.49 -13.36
CA GLY A 66 12.79 -5.01 -12.42
C GLY A 66 12.75 -3.50 -12.17
N ARG A 67 11.61 -2.84 -12.40
CA ARG A 67 11.45 -1.40 -12.17
C ARG A 67 10.69 -1.12 -10.87
N PRO A 68 11.33 -0.51 -9.87
CA PRO A 68 10.67 -0.22 -8.61
C PRO A 68 9.76 1.01 -8.71
N SER A 69 8.78 1.09 -7.82
CA SER A 69 8.22 2.37 -7.40
C SER A 69 9.19 3.01 -6.41
N ASN A 70 9.66 4.23 -6.70
CA ASN A 70 10.72 4.89 -5.93
C ASN A 70 10.43 6.38 -5.73
N GLY A 71 10.60 6.88 -4.50
CA GLY A 71 10.43 8.30 -4.19
C GLY A 71 8.96 8.71 -4.20
N ILE A 72 8.12 7.96 -3.47
CA ILE A 72 6.68 8.23 -3.38
C ILE A 72 6.41 9.02 -2.09
N THR A 73 5.80 10.19 -2.21
CA THR A 73 5.38 11.03 -1.07
C THR A 73 3.87 11.06 -0.99
N ILE A 74 3.29 10.75 0.17
CA ILE A 74 1.85 10.80 0.43
C ILE A 74 1.63 11.69 1.66
N ARG A 75 0.92 12.81 1.54
CA ARG A 75 0.75 13.69 2.71
C ARG A 75 -0.52 14.52 2.73
N ARG A 76 -1.01 14.85 3.93
CA ARG A 76 -2.23 15.65 4.10
C ARG A 76 -3.41 15.03 3.35
N LEU A 77 -3.56 13.72 3.53
CA LEU A 77 -4.62 12.90 2.94
C LEU A 77 -5.68 12.60 3.99
N THR A 78 -6.95 12.72 3.62
CA THR A 78 -8.07 12.26 4.45
C THR A 78 -8.91 11.24 3.70
N GLY A 79 -9.35 10.16 4.34
CA GLY A 79 -10.19 9.20 3.63
C GLY A 79 -10.76 8.03 4.42
N SER A 80 -11.58 7.26 3.72
CA SER A 80 -12.36 6.13 4.25
C SER A 80 -12.52 5.00 3.24
N SER A 81 -12.40 3.76 3.68
CA SER A 81 -12.53 2.58 2.82
C SER A 81 -12.70 1.31 3.67
N PRO A 82 -13.47 0.30 3.23
CA PRO A 82 -13.50 -0.98 3.92
C PRO A 82 -12.20 -1.78 3.79
N PHE A 83 -11.22 -1.33 2.99
CA PHE A 83 -9.90 -1.92 2.77
C PHE A 83 -8.80 -1.07 3.42
N SER A 84 -7.72 -0.71 2.72
CA SER A 84 -6.53 -0.11 3.34
C SER A 84 -6.45 1.41 3.14
N GLY A 85 -5.91 2.13 4.12
CA GLY A 85 -5.62 3.55 3.99
C GLY A 85 -4.37 3.76 3.15
N ILE A 86 -3.23 3.43 3.75
CA ILE A 86 -1.94 3.42 3.05
C ILE A 86 -1.52 1.97 2.85
N ALA A 87 -1.54 1.50 1.61
CA ALA A 87 -1.11 0.17 1.21
C ALA A 87 0.25 0.21 0.48
N ILE A 88 1.10 -0.76 0.79
CA ILE A 88 2.28 -1.11 0.01
C ILE A 88 2.08 -2.55 -0.47
N GLY A 89 2.05 -2.76 -1.79
CA GLY A 89 1.74 -4.05 -2.42
C GLY A 89 0.24 -4.27 -2.70
N SER A 90 -0.21 -5.50 -2.98
CA SER A 90 0.58 -6.75 -2.89
C SER A 90 1.55 -6.96 -4.06
N GLU A 91 1.30 -6.30 -5.19
CA GLU A 91 2.10 -6.34 -6.42
C GLU A 91 3.36 -5.48 -6.25
N ALA A 92 4.34 -5.99 -5.50
CA ALA A 92 5.55 -5.26 -5.11
C ALA A 92 6.85 -5.87 -5.71
N SER A 93 6.71 -6.65 -6.78
CA SER A 93 7.75 -7.57 -7.25
C SER A 93 8.95 -6.90 -7.91
N GLY A 94 8.74 -5.76 -8.57
CA GLY A 94 9.80 -4.87 -9.07
C GLY A 94 10.48 -4.05 -7.96
N GLY A 95 9.92 -4.06 -6.75
CA GLY A 95 10.42 -3.36 -5.57
C GLY A 95 9.70 -2.05 -5.25
N VAL A 96 9.59 -1.73 -3.97
CA VAL A 96 9.04 -0.46 -3.49
C VAL A 96 10.04 0.19 -2.54
N LEU A 97 10.57 1.34 -2.94
CA LEU A 97 11.69 2.00 -2.29
C LEU A 97 11.35 3.45 -1.93
N ASN A 98 11.83 3.92 -0.78
CA ASN A 98 11.77 5.34 -0.40
C ASN A 98 10.35 5.91 -0.48
N VAL A 99 9.41 5.30 0.24
CA VAL A 99 8.04 5.80 0.39
C VAL A 99 7.92 6.54 1.70
N PHE A 100 7.41 7.76 1.64
CA PHE A 100 7.20 8.61 2.80
C PHE A 100 5.74 9.05 2.88
N ALA A 101 5.04 8.60 3.91
CA ALA A 101 3.65 8.99 4.19
C ALA A 101 3.55 9.76 5.51
N GLU A 102 2.94 10.94 5.49
CA GLU A 102 2.80 11.76 6.71
C GLU A 102 1.50 12.58 6.78
N ASN A 103 1.05 12.92 7.99
CA ASN A 103 -0.14 13.75 8.21
C ASN A 103 -1.38 13.17 7.51
N ILE A 104 -1.76 11.95 7.88
CA ILE A 104 -2.87 11.20 7.28
C ILE A 104 -4.00 11.08 8.29
N THR A 105 -5.24 11.35 7.86
CA THR A 105 -6.45 11.16 8.66
C THR A 105 -7.33 10.07 8.05
N LEU A 106 -7.53 8.99 8.78
CA LEU A 106 -8.30 7.83 8.32
C LEU A 106 -9.52 7.62 9.20
N PHE A 107 -10.69 7.42 8.58
CA PHE A 107 -11.92 7.13 9.30
C PHE A 107 -12.70 6.00 8.65
N ASN A 108 -13.41 5.20 9.46
CA ASN A 108 -14.20 4.06 8.98
C ASN A 108 -13.39 3.12 8.07
N MET A 109 -12.22 2.69 8.56
CA MET A 109 -11.29 1.88 7.77
C MET A 109 -11.36 0.37 8.06
N GLY A 110 -11.08 -0.44 7.05
CA GLY A 110 -10.71 -1.83 7.26
C GLY A 110 -9.32 -1.99 7.87
N VAL A 111 -8.30 -1.44 7.21
CA VAL A 111 -6.92 -1.44 7.65
C VAL A 111 -6.36 -0.02 7.52
N GLY A 112 -5.70 0.50 8.55
CA GLY A 112 -5.09 1.83 8.48
C GLY A 112 -3.85 1.84 7.59
N ILE A 113 -2.80 1.16 8.04
CA ILE A 113 -1.53 0.98 7.32
C ILE A 113 -1.37 -0.50 7.00
N HIS A 114 -1.16 -0.85 5.73
CA HIS A 114 -1.10 -2.23 5.28
C HIS A 114 0.12 -2.48 4.41
N VAL A 115 1.02 -3.35 4.84
CA VAL A 115 2.05 -3.91 3.95
C VAL A 115 1.63 -5.32 3.58
N LYS A 116 1.48 -5.54 2.27
CA LYS A 116 0.94 -6.75 1.67
C LYS A 116 2.04 -7.40 0.85
N THR A 117 2.32 -8.67 1.10
CA THR A 117 3.15 -9.49 0.21
C THR A 117 2.70 -10.94 0.31
N ASN A 118 3.28 -11.79 -0.54
CA ASN A 118 3.07 -13.22 -0.51
C ASN A 118 4.38 -13.95 -0.85
N ILE A 119 4.44 -15.25 -0.61
CA ILE A 119 5.47 -16.12 -1.22
C ILE A 119 5.42 -15.94 -2.73
N GLY A 120 6.56 -15.95 -3.43
CA GLY A 120 6.58 -15.74 -4.88
C GLY A 120 6.68 -14.30 -5.36
N ARG A 121 6.32 -13.34 -4.52
CA ARG A 121 6.42 -11.92 -4.89
C ARG A 121 7.85 -11.48 -5.15
N GLY A 122 8.82 -12.03 -4.44
CA GLY A 122 10.19 -11.51 -4.43
C GLY A 122 10.24 -10.03 -4.09
N GLY A 123 11.18 -9.31 -4.71
CA GLY A 123 11.28 -7.86 -4.56
C GLY A 123 11.74 -7.40 -3.17
N ILE A 124 11.93 -6.09 -3.06
CA ILE A 124 12.38 -5.43 -1.83
C ILE A 124 11.41 -4.28 -1.53
N ILE A 125 10.81 -4.30 -0.35
CA ILE A 125 10.04 -3.20 0.23
C ILE A 125 10.92 -2.58 1.33
N LYS A 126 11.54 -1.43 1.04
CA LYS A 126 12.55 -0.85 1.94
C LYS A 126 12.50 0.67 1.98
N ASN A 127 12.97 1.23 3.10
CA ASN A 127 12.94 2.67 3.38
C ASN A 127 11.51 3.23 3.31
N ILE A 128 10.56 2.47 3.85
CA ILE A 128 9.17 2.91 3.98
C ILE A 128 9.02 3.60 5.34
N THR A 129 8.53 4.84 5.35
CA THR A 129 8.23 5.56 6.58
C THR A 129 6.80 6.06 6.52
N VAL A 130 6.00 5.67 7.52
CA VAL A 130 4.64 6.18 7.71
C VAL A 130 4.57 6.85 9.08
N ARG A 131 4.25 8.14 9.11
CA ARG A 131 4.18 8.90 10.37
C ARG A 131 2.97 9.81 10.49
N ASP A 132 2.68 10.23 11.71
CA ASP A 132 1.69 11.27 12.00
C ASP A 132 0.29 10.90 11.43
N VAL A 133 -0.15 9.67 11.74
CA VAL A 133 -1.43 9.13 11.27
C VAL A 133 -2.47 9.16 12.39
N HIS A 134 -3.63 9.73 12.11
CA HIS A 134 -4.79 9.76 13.00
C HIS A 134 -5.88 8.84 12.46
N MET A 135 -6.36 7.91 13.29
CA MET A 135 -7.34 6.90 12.91
C MET A 135 -8.60 6.99 13.78
N HIS A 136 -9.78 6.89 13.18
CA HIS A 136 -11.04 6.84 13.91
C HIS A 136 -11.97 5.74 13.36
N THR A 137 -12.39 4.79 14.19
CA THR A 137 -13.19 3.62 13.77
C THR A 137 -12.45 2.81 12.71
N VAL A 138 -11.52 1.95 13.14
CA VAL A 138 -10.68 1.16 12.23
C VAL A 138 -10.66 -0.30 12.67
N ARG A 139 -10.84 -1.27 11.76
CA ARG A 139 -10.80 -2.69 12.16
C ARG A 139 -9.38 -3.13 12.52
N LYS A 140 -8.38 -2.82 11.69
CA LYS A 140 -6.95 -3.09 11.98
C LYS A 140 -6.12 -1.83 11.82
N GLY A 141 -5.45 -1.36 12.88
CA GLY A 141 -4.62 -0.15 12.80
C GLY A 141 -3.45 -0.33 11.83
N ILE A 142 -2.58 -1.27 12.13
CA ILE A 142 -1.43 -1.65 11.30
C ILE A 142 -1.51 -3.13 10.98
N LYS A 143 -1.38 -3.51 9.70
CA LYS A 143 -1.25 -4.91 9.27
C LYS A 143 -0.02 -5.06 8.38
N ILE A 144 0.90 -5.94 8.73
CA ILE A 144 1.98 -6.38 7.85
C ILE A 144 1.76 -7.88 7.66
N ALA A 145 1.54 -8.30 6.43
CA ALA A 145 1.11 -9.66 6.15
C ALA A 145 1.78 -10.24 4.90
N GLY A 146 2.36 -11.43 5.07
CA GLY A 146 3.04 -12.21 4.04
C GLY A 146 2.17 -13.26 3.36
N ASP A 147 0.84 -13.16 3.48
CA ASP A 147 -0.13 -14.10 2.93
C ASP A 147 -1.27 -13.37 2.17
N VAL A 148 -0.95 -12.26 1.50
CA VAL A 148 -1.95 -11.37 0.88
C VAL A 148 -1.80 -11.31 -0.63
N GLY A 149 -2.92 -11.50 -1.33
CA GLY A 149 -3.05 -11.38 -2.78
C GLY A 149 -2.81 -12.70 -3.51
N ASP A 150 -3.36 -12.80 -4.72
CA ASP A 150 -3.29 -13.99 -5.57
C ASP A 150 -1.99 -14.04 -6.39
N HIS A 151 -1.90 -14.95 -7.34
CA HIS A 151 -0.85 -14.96 -8.36
C HIS A 151 -1.50 -14.73 -9.74
N PRO A 152 -0.81 -14.11 -10.72
CA PRO A 152 -1.38 -13.87 -12.03
C PRO A 152 -1.57 -15.20 -12.80
N ASP A 153 -0.73 -16.19 -12.49
CA ASP A 153 -0.81 -17.57 -12.95
C ASP A 153 0.00 -18.51 -12.02
N ASP A 154 0.12 -19.78 -12.38
CA ASP A 154 0.79 -20.81 -11.57
C ASP A 154 2.33 -20.88 -11.77
N LYS A 155 2.96 -19.90 -12.44
CA LYS A 155 4.39 -19.92 -12.79
C LYS A 155 5.28 -19.08 -11.87
N PHE A 156 4.70 -18.42 -10.86
CA PHE A 156 5.48 -17.67 -9.89
C PHE A 156 6.54 -18.56 -9.24
N ASP A 157 7.72 -18.01 -8.93
CA ASP A 157 8.79 -18.76 -8.28
C ASP A 157 8.57 -18.76 -6.75
N PRO A 158 8.21 -19.88 -6.09
CA PRO A 158 7.98 -19.90 -4.65
C PRO A 158 9.23 -19.58 -3.82
N LYS A 159 10.43 -19.61 -4.43
CA LYS A 159 11.70 -19.23 -3.79
C LYS A 159 11.98 -17.74 -3.89
N ALA A 160 11.20 -16.98 -4.66
CA ALA A 160 11.26 -15.52 -4.70
C ALA A 160 10.62 -14.96 -3.43
N LEU A 161 11.42 -14.85 -2.35
CA LEU A 161 10.97 -14.35 -1.07
C LEU A 161 11.08 -12.82 -0.98
N PRO A 162 10.03 -12.12 -0.53
CA PRO A 162 10.07 -10.67 -0.34
C PRO A 162 10.90 -10.28 0.88
N VAL A 163 11.58 -9.14 0.79
CA VAL A 163 12.25 -8.51 1.94
C VAL A 163 11.51 -7.24 2.32
N VAL A 164 11.11 -7.12 3.59
CA VAL A 164 10.28 -6.00 4.06
C VAL A 164 10.94 -5.27 5.23
N SER A 165 11.03 -3.94 5.12
CA SER A 165 11.44 -3.05 6.19
C SER A 165 10.62 -1.75 6.15
N ILE A 166 10.00 -1.41 7.28
CA ILE A 166 9.14 -0.24 7.43
C ILE A 166 9.33 0.39 8.81
N THR A 167 9.27 1.71 8.86
CA THR A 167 9.20 2.51 10.09
C THR A 167 7.81 3.11 10.21
N VAL A 168 7.15 2.87 11.34
CA VAL A 168 5.87 3.49 11.67
C VAL A 168 6.02 4.31 12.95
N LYS A 169 5.66 5.60 12.92
CA LYS A 169 5.90 6.54 14.03
C LYS A 169 4.71 7.46 14.29
N ASN A 170 4.39 7.74 15.55
CA ASN A 170 3.32 8.66 15.95
C ASN A 170 1.98 8.36 15.25
N VAL A 171 1.52 7.11 15.38
CA VAL A 171 0.20 6.69 14.94
C VAL A 171 -0.73 6.67 16.14
N ARG A 172 -1.88 7.34 16.01
CA ARG A 172 -2.88 7.46 17.08
C ARG A 172 -4.23 6.99 16.55
N GLY A 173 -4.96 6.23 17.35
CA GLY A 173 -6.25 5.67 16.95
C GLY A 173 -7.29 5.72 18.06
N LEU A 174 -8.52 6.07 17.70
CA LEU A 174 -9.71 5.94 18.54
C LEU A 174 -10.66 4.91 17.92
N LYS A 175 -11.27 4.03 18.74
CA LYS A 175 -12.14 2.94 18.29
C LYS A 175 -11.44 2.02 17.26
N VAL A 176 -10.21 1.62 17.55
CA VAL A 176 -9.47 0.64 16.75
C VAL A 176 -9.74 -0.75 17.33
N LEU A 177 -10.31 -1.67 16.52
CA LEU A 177 -10.68 -3.01 16.99
C LEU A 177 -9.43 -3.87 17.26
N GLN A 178 -8.46 -3.86 16.35
CA GLN A 178 -7.16 -4.53 16.52
C GLN A 178 -6.04 -3.51 16.20
N PRO A 179 -5.21 -3.09 17.19
CA PRO A 179 -4.18 -2.07 16.95
C PRO A 179 -3.12 -2.47 15.92
N GLY A 180 -2.70 -3.74 15.94
CA GLY A 180 -1.64 -4.26 15.08
C GLY A 180 -1.80 -5.75 14.79
N LEU A 181 -1.34 -6.19 13.61
CA LEU A 181 -1.17 -7.59 13.23
C LEU A 181 0.09 -7.72 12.36
N LEU A 182 1.02 -8.57 12.78
CA LEU A 182 2.20 -8.94 12.00
C LEU A 182 2.12 -10.43 11.70
N GLN A 183 2.09 -10.77 10.42
CA GLN A 183 1.94 -12.14 9.94
C GLN A 183 2.95 -12.43 8.83
N GLY A 184 3.67 -13.54 8.98
CA GLY A 184 4.80 -13.87 8.14
C GLY A 184 4.39 -14.52 6.84
N LEU A 185 5.40 -14.97 6.11
CA LEU A 185 5.18 -15.90 5.01
C LEU A 185 4.71 -17.23 5.60
N LYS A 186 3.74 -17.86 4.94
CA LYS A 186 3.26 -19.18 5.33
C LYS A 186 4.43 -20.18 5.30
N ASP A 187 4.52 -21.01 6.34
CA ASP A 187 5.51 -22.09 6.46
C ASP A 187 6.99 -21.65 6.47
N LEU A 188 7.27 -20.36 6.69
CA LEU A 188 8.61 -19.81 6.86
C LEU A 188 8.71 -19.01 8.17
N PRO A 189 9.74 -19.24 9.02
CA PRO A 189 9.96 -18.42 10.20
C PRO A 189 10.38 -17.00 9.83
N PHE A 190 9.98 -16.03 10.65
CA PHE A 190 10.41 -14.63 10.56
C PHE A 190 11.89 -14.44 10.94
#